data_AF-A0A3D2F6D2-F1
#
_entry.id   AF-A0A3D2F6D2-F1
#
_cell.length_a   1.000
_cell.length_b   1.000
_cell.length_c   1.000
_cell.angle_alpha   90.00
_cell.angle_beta   90.00
_cell.angle_gamma   90.00
#
_symmetry.space_group_name_H-M   'P 1'
#
loop_
_entity.id
_entity.type
_entity.pdbx_description
1 polymer ?
#
loop_
_entity_poly.entity_id
_entity_poly.type
_entity_poly.pdbx_seq_one_letter_code
_entity_poly.pdbx_strand_id
1 'polypeptide(L)'
;MAHIRTKKELYERELTPAEEQLIEACQKGEFCQLGDGELPPEGTPDPSRHVRADVLRYLILGGCDDCIVDDIGVWVEGAHVTGTLDLDFTTTRGAIRMHNSRFKERIDCEQTKCRQLDLNGSDLQGLRGQAMKVTGNVFLQEITTHATIDLRSATIGGQLNCKKATFEVAEKAEPEASEISPSKRKGQM
;
A
#
# COMPACT_ATOMS: atom_id res chain seq x y z
N MET A 1 11.71 -12.00 1.43
CA MET A 1 10.92 -13.11 0.86
C MET A 1 10.86 -12.95 -0.64
N ALA A 2 10.79 -14.05 -1.40
CA ALA A 2 10.57 -13.98 -2.84
C ALA A 2 9.14 -13.50 -3.11
N HIS A 3 8.94 -12.70 -4.15
CA HIS A 3 7.60 -12.29 -4.59
C HIS A 3 6.84 -13.48 -5.20
N ILE A 4 5.51 -13.51 -5.03
CA ILE A 4 4.63 -14.48 -5.70
C ILE A 4 4.73 -14.27 -7.23
N ARG A 5 4.95 -15.35 -7.98
CA ARG A 5 5.05 -15.34 -9.45
C ARG A 5 4.07 -16.29 -10.12
N THR A 6 3.54 -17.27 -9.39
CA THR A 6 2.61 -18.26 -9.92
C THR A 6 1.34 -18.37 -9.09
N LYS A 7 0.25 -18.81 -9.71
CA LYS A 7 -0.98 -19.17 -9.00
C LYS A 7 -0.73 -20.27 -7.95
N LYS A 8 0.17 -21.21 -8.22
CA LYS A 8 0.51 -22.25 -7.25
C LYS A 8 1.07 -21.64 -5.96
N GLU A 9 2.10 -20.80 -6.07
CA GLU A 9 2.70 -20.11 -4.91
C GLU A 9 1.69 -19.23 -4.16
N LEU A 10 0.72 -18.65 -4.88
CA LEU A 10 -0.35 -17.86 -4.29
C LEU A 10 -1.24 -18.71 -3.38
N TYR A 11 -1.71 -19.87 -3.86
CA TYR A 11 -2.63 -20.74 -3.13
C TYR A 11 -1.97 -21.58 -2.04
N GLU A 12 -0.66 -21.84 -2.13
CA GLU A 12 0.12 -22.50 -1.06
C GLU A 12 0.18 -21.70 0.25
N ARG A 13 -0.25 -20.44 0.23
CA ARG A 13 -0.15 -19.52 1.37
C ARG A 13 -1.43 -19.36 2.17
N GLU A 14 -2.45 -20.18 1.89
CA GLU A 14 -3.79 -20.11 2.50
C GLU A 14 -4.37 -18.70 2.36
N LEU A 15 -5.17 -18.49 1.32
CA LEU A 15 -5.73 -17.18 1.03
C LEU A 15 -6.74 -16.77 2.11
N THR A 16 -6.79 -15.47 2.39
CA THR A 16 -7.89 -14.92 3.18
C THR A 16 -9.16 -14.87 2.31
N PRO A 17 -10.36 -14.83 2.92
CA PRO A 17 -11.60 -14.61 2.17
C PRO A 17 -11.56 -13.34 1.30
N ALA A 18 -10.96 -12.26 1.80
CA ALA A 18 -10.76 -11.03 1.04
C ALA A 18 -9.86 -11.24 -0.19
N GLU A 19 -8.77 -11.98 -0.07
CA GLU A 19 -7.86 -12.25 -1.18
C GLU A 19 -8.53 -13.10 -2.26
N GLU A 20 -9.27 -14.14 -1.87
CA GLU A 20 -10.04 -14.96 -2.82
C GLU A 20 -11.04 -14.11 -3.61
N GLN A 21 -11.81 -13.28 -2.92
CA GLN A 21 -12.77 -12.37 -3.54
C GLN A 21 -12.08 -11.35 -4.47
N LEU A 22 -10.95 -10.80 -4.05
CA LEU A 22 -10.19 -9.83 -4.84
C LEU A 22 -9.59 -10.47 -6.10
N ILE A 23 -9.06 -11.68 -6.00
CA ILE A 23 -8.56 -12.44 -7.15
C ILE A 23 -9.69 -12.64 -8.16
N GLU A 24 -10.86 -13.11 -7.72
CA GLU A 24 -12.01 -13.33 -8.60
C GLU A 24 -12.44 -12.05 -9.31
N ALA A 25 -12.56 -10.94 -8.58
CA ALA A 25 -12.93 -9.64 -9.15
C ALA A 25 -11.89 -9.14 -10.16
N CYS A 26 -10.60 -9.28 -9.85
CA CYS A 26 -9.51 -8.87 -10.75
C CYS A 26 -9.51 -9.68 -12.07
N GLN A 27 -9.85 -10.97 -12.02
CA GLN A 27 -9.94 -11.80 -13.22
C GLN A 27 -11.15 -11.44 -14.09
N LYS A 28 -12.24 -10.96 -13.49
CA LYS A 28 -13.45 -10.53 -14.20
C LYS A 28 -13.43 -9.06 -14.63
N GLY A 29 -12.49 -8.28 -14.11
CA GLY A 29 -12.45 -6.84 -14.32
C GLY A 29 -13.58 -6.10 -13.58
N GLU A 30 -13.95 -6.60 -12.40
CA GLU A 30 -15.07 -6.07 -11.60
C GLU A 30 -14.57 -5.30 -10.37
N PHE A 31 -15.44 -4.43 -9.86
CA PHE A 31 -15.25 -3.74 -8.59
C PHE A 31 -15.38 -4.73 -7.42
N CYS A 32 -14.44 -4.69 -6.47
CA CYS A 32 -14.42 -5.53 -5.28
C CYS A 32 -14.69 -4.70 -4.02
N GLN A 33 -15.85 -4.88 -3.39
CA GLN A 33 -16.11 -4.31 -2.07
C GLN A 33 -15.77 -5.33 -0.98
N LEU A 34 -14.86 -4.99 -0.08
CA LEU A 34 -14.51 -5.81 1.08
C LEU A 34 -15.21 -5.30 2.34
N GLY A 35 -15.83 -6.21 3.08
CA GLY A 35 -16.69 -5.86 4.22
C GLY A 35 -17.80 -4.87 3.84
N ASP A 36 -17.92 -3.77 4.58
CA ASP A 36 -18.87 -2.69 4.31
C ASP A 36 -18.36 -1.61 3.33
N GLY A 37 -17.12 -1.74 2.81
CA GLY A 37 -16.50 -0.73 1.94
C GLY A 37 -16.00 0.53 2.67
N GLU A 38 -16.22 0.65 3.97
CA GLU A 38 -15.67 1.76 4.75
C GLU A 38 -14.21 1.51 5.11
N LEU A 39 -13.50 2.58 5.51
CA LEU A 39 -12.10 2.51 5.95
C LEU A 39 -11.97 1.53 7.13
N PRO A 40 -11.16 0.46 7.01
CA PRO A 40 -10.98 -0.49 8.10
C PRO A 40 -10.45 0.18 9.37
N PRO A 41 -10.90 -0.27 10.56
CA PRO A 41 -10.35 0.23 11.81
C PRO A 41 -8.87 -0.14 11.96
N GLU A 42 -8.16 0.59 12.82
CA GLU A 42 -6.81 0.22 13.23
C GLU A 42 -6.76 -1.14 13.94
N GLY A 43 -5.60 -1.79 13.91
CA GLY A 43 -5.34 -3.02 14.66
C GLY A 43 -5.18 -4.25 13.78
N THR A 44 -5.71 -5.38 14.25
CA THR A 44 -5.64 -6.66 13.53
C THR A 44 -6.70 -6.67 12.42
N PRO A 45 -6.33 -6.97 11.17
CA PRO A 45 -7.29 -7.09 10.08
C PRO A 45 -8.35 -8.17 10.32
N ASP A 46 -9.60 -7.88 9.97
CA ASP A 46 -10.63 -8.91 9.80
C ASP A 46 -10.30 -9.74 8.54
N PRO A 47 -10.38 -11.09 8.56
CA PRO A 47 -10.10 -11.92 7.39
C PRO A 47 -10.91 -11.56 6.13
N SER A 48 -12.12 -11.01 6.28
CA SER A 48 -12.96 -10.53 5.17
C SER A 48 -12.49 -9.21 4.55
N ARG A 49 -11.46 -8.58 5.12
CA ARG A 49 -10.83 -7.35 4.60
C ARG A 49 -9.32 -7.46 4.45
N HIS A 50 -8.72 -8.49 5.02
CA HIS A 50 -7.27 -8.64 5.10
C HIS A 50 -6.68 -9.03 3.74
N VAL A 51 -5.88 -8.14 3.16
CA VAL A 51 -5.14 -8.43 1.92
C VAL A 51 -3.66 -8.30 2.21
N ARG A 52 -2.87 -9.33 1.91
CA ARG A 52 -1.41 -9.24 2.04
C ARG A 52 -0.83 -8.47 0.86
N ALA A 53 0.18 -7.64 1.14
CA ALA A 53 0.76 -6.74 0.15
C ALA A 53 1.45 -7.47 -1.01
N ASP A 54 1.95 -8.69 -0.79
CA ASP A 54 2.54 -9.53 -1.83
C ASP A 54 1.48 -10.16 -2.76
N VAL A 55 0.32 -10.54 -2.23
CA VAL A 55 -0.85 -10.94 -3.02
C VAL A 55 -1.35 -9.76 -3.86
N LEU A 56 -1.47 -8.59 -3.23
CA LEU A 56 -1.85 -7.36 -3.92
C LEU A 56 -0.84 -7.00 -5.03
N ARG A 57 0.47 -7.07 -4.76
CA ARG A 57 1.53 -6.87 -5.77
C ARG A 57 1.34 -7.82 -6.95
N TYR A 58 1.14 -9.10 -6.68
CA TYR A 58 0.93 -10.11 -7.73
C TYR A 58 -0.22 -9.72 -8.67
N LEU A 59 -1.35 -9.28 -8.11
CA LEU A 59 -2.52 -8.84 -8.88
C LEU A 59 -2.27 -7.53 -9.64
N ILE A 60 -1.64 -6.54 -9.01
CA ILE A 60 -1.29 -5.25 -9.64
C ILE A 60 -0.40 -5.44 -10.88
N LEU A 61 0.49 -6.43 -10.84
CA LEU A 61 1.41 -6.74 -11.93
C LEU A 61 0.80 -7.61 -13.04
N GLY A 62 -0.45 -8.06 -12.88
CA GLY A 62 -1.18 -8.81 -13.91
C GLY A 62 -1.39 -10.29 -13.61
N GLY A 63 -0.86 -10.79 -12.49
CA GLY A 63 -0.89 -12.20 -12.12
C GLY A 63 0.06 -13.08 -12.96
N CYS A 64 -0.42 -14.24 -13.40
CA CYS A 64 0.30 -15.20 -14.24
C CYS A 64 -0.63 -15.85 -15.26
N ASP A 65 -0.13 -16.76 -16.10
CA ASP A 65 -0.93 -17.39 -17.17
C ASP A 65 -2.19 -18.11 -16.65
N ASP A 66 -2.12 -18.73 -15.46
CA ASP A 66 -3.27 -19.40 -14.82
C ASP A 66 -4.21 -18.46 -14.03
N CYS A 67 -3.86 -17.18 -13.95
CA CYS A 67 -4.57 -16.15 -13.18
C CYS A 67 -4.26 -14.78 -13.81
N ILE A 68 -4.86 -14.53 -14.96
CA ILE A 68 -4.70 -13.29 -15.72
C ILE A 68 -5.62 -12.23 -15.12
N VAL A 69 -5.05 -11.10 -14.71
CA VAL A 69 -5.82 -9.94 -14.29
C VAL A 69 -6.26 -9.13 -15.51
N ASP A 70 -7.53 -8.72 -15.50
CA ASP A 70 -8.12 -7.89 -16.53
C ASP A 70 -7.36 -6.57 -16.71
N ASP A 71 -7.46 -5.99 -17.91
CA ASP A 71 -6.78 -4.74 -18.23
C ASP A 71 -7.23 -3.56 -17.38
N ILE A 72 -8.40 -3.59 -16.72
CA ILE A 72 -8.78 -2.53 -15.79
C ILE A 72 -7.82 -2.42 -14.58
N GLY A 73 -7.16 -3.52 -14.19
CA GLY A 73 -6.30 -3.61 -13.02
C GLY A 73 -7.05 -3.90 -11.72
N VAL A 74 -6.51 -3.42 -10.59
CA VAL A 74 -7.09 -3.63 -9.27
C VAL A 74 -8.06 -2.51 -8.95
N TRP A 75 -9.29 -2.88 -8.60
CA TRP A 75 -10.32 -1.94 -8.13
C TRP A 75 -11.04 -2.51 -6.92
N VAL A 76 -10.62 -2.03 -5.74
CA VAL A 76 -11.10 -2.51 -4.45
C VAL A 76 -11.40 -1.36 -3.51
N GLU A 77 -12.36 -1.60 -2.62
CA GLU A 77 -12.73 -0.70 -1.54
C GLU A 77 -12.76 -1.45 -0.20
N GLY A 78 -12.34 -0.80 0.89
CA GLY A 78 -12.41 -1.38 2.24
C GLY A 78 -11.30 -2.37 2.60
N ALA A 79 -10.18 -2.37 1.87
CA ALA A 79 -9.08 -3.30 2.09
C ALA A 79 -8.21 -2.92 3.29
N HIS A 80 -7.83 -3.89 4.12
CA HIS A 80 -6.82 -3.72 5.17
C HIS A 80 -5.55 -4.46 4.74
N VAL A 81 -4.60 -3.70 4.22
CA VAL A 81 -3.36 -4.20 3.62
C VAL A 81 -2.26 -4.33 4.65
N THR A 82 -1.62 -5.51 4.69
CA THR A 82 -0.47 -5.77 5.57
C THR A 82 0.78 -6.18 4.80
N GLY A 83 1.93 -5.77 5.29
CA GLY A 83 3.21 -5.85 4.61
C GLY A 83 3.46 -4.61 3.74
N THR A 84 4.73 -4.35 3.43
CA THR A 84 5.11 -3.29 2.49
C THR A 84 4.66 -3.66 1.08
N LEU A 85 3.85 -2.79 0.46
CA LEU A 85 3.51 -2.93 -0.95
C LEU A 85 4.66 -2.41 -1.80
N ASP A 86 5.58 -3.30 -2.13
CA ASP A 86 6.68 -3.04 -3.05
C ASP A 86 6.20 -3.12 -4.50
N LEU A 87 6.31 -2.02 -5.24
CA LEU A 87 6.07 -1.87 -6.68
C LEU A 87 7.30 -1.29 -7.40
N ASP A 88 8.46 -1.26 -6.75
CA ASP A 88 9.67 -0.64 -7.28
C ASP A 88 10.08 -1.28 -8.62
N PHE A 89 10.46 -0.43 -9.58
CA PHE A 89 10.91 -0.79 -10.93
C PHE A 89 9.91 -1.63 -11.74
N THR A 90 8.62 -1.56 -11.43
CA THR A 90 7.59 -2.35 -12.13
C THR A 90 6.76 -1.55 -13.14
N THR A 91 6.02 -2.27 -13.97
CA THR A 91 4.94 -1.72 -14.81
C THR A 91 3.65 -2.44 -14.43
N THR A 92 2.62 -1.69 -14.04
CA THR A 92 1.35 -2.27 -13.62
C THR A 92 0.53 -2.74 -14.82
N ARG A 93 -0.30 -3.77 -14.62
CA ARG A 93 -1.22 -4.28 -15.65
C ARG A 93 -2.24 -3.22 -16.03
N GLY A 94 -2.93 -2.67 -15.03
CA GLY A 94 -3.99 -1.67 -15.19
C GLY A 94 -3.86 -0.52 -14.21
N ALA A 95 -5.01 0.06 -13.82
CA ALA A 95 -5.07 1.05 -12.75
C ALA A 95 -4.90 0.38 -11.38
N ILE A 96 -4.45 1.16 -10.39
CA ILE A 96 -4.49 0.78 -8.99
C ILE A 96 -5.53 1.69 -8.33
N ARG A 97 -6.68 1.13 -7.95
CA ARG A 97 -7.74 1.84 -7.21
C ARG A 97 -8.01 1.10 -5.90
N MET A 98 -7.58 1.72 -4.81
CA MET A 98 -7.68 1.21 -3.44
C MET A 98 -8.45 2.25 -2.63
N HIS A 99 -9.78 2.25 -2.75
CA HIS A 99 -10.62 3.21 -2.04
C HIS A 99 -10.80 2.76 -0.59
N ASN A 100 -10.94 3.72 0.33
CA ASN A 100 -11.19 3.48 1.76
C ASN A 100 -10.32 2.34 2.33
N SER A 101 -9.03 2.34 1.99
CA SER A 101 -8.14 1.23 2.32
C SER A 101 -7.16 1.65 3.41
N ARG A 102 -6.77 0.72 4.27
CA ARG A 102 -5.74 0.95 5.29
C ARG A 102 -4.48 0.19 4.92
N PHE A 103 -3.36 0.88 4.84
CA PHE A 103 -2.05 0.27 4.64
C PHE A 103 -1.29 0.31 5.96
N LYS A 104 -0.99 -0.84 6.57
CA LYS A 104 -0.22 -0.89 7.83
C LYS A 104 1.26 -0.55 7.67
N GLU A 105 1.77 -0.61 6.44
CA GLU A 105 3.15 -0.30 6.07
C GLU A 105 3.17 0.56 4.80
N ARG A 106 4.36 1.08 4.47
CA ARG A 106 4.58 1.99 3.33
C ARG A 106 4.25 1.32 1.99
N ILE A 107 3.80 2.15 1.03
CA ILE A 107 3.73 1.80 -0.40
C ILE A 107 5.00 2.29 -1.10
N ASP A 108 5.72 1.39 -1.77
CA ASP A 108 6.93 1.69 -2.53
C ASP A 108 6.63 1.62 -4.03
N CYS A 109 6.87 2.72 -4.75
CA CYS A 109 6.56 2.90 -6.16
C CYS A 109 7.73 3.56 -6.92
N GLU A 110 8.97 3.33 -6.50
CA GLU A 110 10.14 3.92 -7.14
C GLU A 110 10.27 3.45 -8.58
N GLN A 111 10.32 4.39 -9.53
CA GLN A 111 10.35 4.12 -10.97
C GLN A 111 9.21 3.23 -11.49
N THR A 112 8.10 3.10 -10.75
CA THR A 112 6.92 2.36 -11.21
C THR A 112 6.25 3.10 -12.36
N LYS A 113 5.76 2.34 -13.35
CA LYS A 113 4.89 2.86 -14.42
C LYS A 113 3.47 2.35 -14.19
N CYS A 114 2.50 3.24 -14.05
CA CYS A 114 1.10 2.85 -13.93
C CYS A 114 0.17 3.80 -14.70
N ARG A 115 -1.06 3.35 -14.97
CA ARG A 115 -2.03 4.18 -15.69
C ARG A 115 -2.68 5.22 -14.78
N GLN A 116 -3.00 4.82 -13.55
CA GLN A 116 -3.62 5.65 -12.53
C GLN A 116 -3.30 5.05 -11.16
N LEU A 117 -3.07 5.92 -10.18
CA LEU A 117 -3.03 5.58 -8.77
C LEU A 117 -4.15 6.33 -8.06
N ASP A 118 -5.07 5.59 -7.45
CA ASP A 118 -6.21 6.16 -6.74
C ASP A 118 -6.30 5.52 -5.36
N LEU A 119 -6.07 6.33 -4.33
CA LEU A 119 -6.05 5.93 -2.92
C LEU A 119 -7.10 6.73 -2.12
N ASN A 120 -8.15 7.25 -2.76
CA ASN A 120 -9.12 8.12 -2.07
C ASN A 120 -9.68 7.46 -0.79
N GLY A 121 -9.86 8.25 0.26
CA GLY A 121 -10.40 7.80 1.56
C GLY A 121 -9.48 6.89 2.37
N SER A 122 -8.24 6.67 1.92
CA SER A 122 -7.33 5.69 2.53
C SER A 122 -6.47 6.26 3.67
N ASP A 123 -6.05 5.37 4.56
CA ASP A 123 -5.07 5.63 5.62
C ASP A 123 -3.72 4.98 5.27
N LEU A 124 -2.66 5.80 5.22
CA LEU A 124 -1.36 5.42 4.64
C LEU A 124 -0.19 5.62 5.60
N GLN A 125 0.67 4.61 5.71
CA GLN A 125 2.00 4.73 6.36
C GLN A 125 3.10 5.19 5.40
N GLY A 126 2.74 6.07 4.45
CA GLY A 126 3.64 6.71 3.49
C GLY A 126 3.59 6.10 2.09
N LEU A 127 4.08 6.88 1.13
CA LEU A 127 4.15 6.54 -0.29
C LEU A 127 5.47 7.03 -0.85
N ARG A 128 6.33 6.11 -1.31
CA ARG A 128 7.59 6.42 -2.00
C ARG A 128 7.38 6.30 -3.51
N GLY A 129 6.87 7.34 -4.15
CA GLY A 129 6.68 7.42 -5.61
C GLY A 129 7.83 8.10 -6.35
N GLN A 130 9.08 7.91 -5.92
CA GLN A 130 10.23 8.58 -6.54
C GLN A 130 10.38 8.16 -8.01
N ALA A 131 10.49 9.13 -8.92
CA ALA A 131 10.61 8.89 -10.35
C ALA A 131 9.48 8.02 -10.96
N MET A 132 8.35 7.86 -10.28
CA MET A 132 7.21 7.11 -10.80
C MET A 132 6.61 7.83 -12.02
N LYS A 133 6.04 7.07 -12.95
CA LYS A 133 5.38 7.60 -14.15
C LYS A 133 3.93 7.15 -14.18
N VAL A 134 3.04 8.12 -14.03
CA VAL A 134 1.59 7.92 -14.10
C VAL A 134 1.08 8.58 -15.37
N THR A 135 0.50 7.81 -16.29
CA THR A 135 -0.01 8.40 -17.54
C THR A 135 -1.28 9.21 -17.32
N GLY A 136 -2.13 8.76 -16.40
CA GLY A 136 -3.36 9.43 -15.97
C GLY A 136 -3.14 10.16 -14.64
N ASN A 137 -4.06 9.92 -13.70
CA ASN A 137 -4.18 10.71 -12.48
C ASN A 137 -3.54 10.03 -11.26
N VAL A 138 -3.18 10.86 -10.28
CA VAL A 138 -2.90 10.45 -8.89
C VAL A 138 -3.97 11.09 -8.00
N PHE A 139 -4.85 10.27 -7.45
CA PHE A 139 -5.93 10.69 -6.56
C PHE A 139 -5.61 10.29 -5.12
N LEU A 140 -5.48 11.30 -4.27
CA LEU A 140 -5.19 11.22 -2.83
C LEU A 140 -6.22 12.05 -2.06
N GLN A 141 -7.49 12.01 -2.45
CA GLN A 141 -8.53 12.80 -1.79
C GLN A 141 -8.95 12.13 -0.49
N GLU A 142 -9.18 12.94 0.54
CA GLU A 142 -9.69 12.45 1.82
C GLU A 142 -8.81 11.35 2.44
N ILE A 143 -7.52 11.33 2.10
CA ILE A 143 -6.56 10.43 2.73
C ILE A 143 -6.06 11.01 4.06
N THR A 144 -5.65 10.12 4.94
CA THR A 144 -4.76 10.44 6.06
C THR A 144 -3.45 9.72 5.85
N THR A 145 -2.32 10.40 6.06
CA THR A 145 -1.03 9.73 6.10
C THR A 145 -0.24 10.14 7.31
N HIS A 146 0.42 9.14 7.91
CA HIS A 146 1.24 9.27 9.12
C HIS A 146 2.74 9.27 8.82
N ALA A 147 3.10 9.35 7.53
CA ALA A 147 4.47 9.38 7.06
C ALA A 147 4.57 10.17 5.74
N THR A 148 5.81 10.33 5.25
CA THR A 148 6.07 11.12 4.04
C THR A 148 5.44 10.50 2.79
N ILE A 149 4.84 11.37 1.98
CA ILE A 149 4.50 11.12 0.58
C ILE A 149 5.59 11.74 -0.29
N ASP A 150 6.47 10.91 -0.84
CA ASP A 150 7.62 11.32 -1.63
C ASP A 150 7.37 11.07 -3.11
N LEU A 151 7.05 12.14 -3.85
CA LEU A 151 6.83 12.13 -5.30
C LEU A 151 7.98 12.83 -6.06
N ARG A 152 9.18 12.88 -5.48
CA ARG A 152 10.33 13.52 -6.15
C ARG A 152 10.58 12.89 -7.51
N SER A 153 10.79 13.73 -8.53
CA SER A 153 10.99 13.32 -9.92
C SER A 153 9.83 12.54 -10.56
N ALA A 154 8.66 12.44 -9.90
CA ALA A 154 7.50 11.79 -10.50
C ALA A 154 7.00 12.57 -11.72
N THR A 155 6.52 11.84 -12.73
CA THR A 155 5.80 12.39 -13.87
C THR A 155 4.34 11.96 -13.80
N ILE A 156 3.43 12.92 -13.71
CA ILE A 156 1.98 12.67 -13.67
C ILE A 156 1.38 13.36 -14.90
N GLY A 157 0.83 12.57 -15.82
CA GLY A 157 0.27 13.08 -17.08
C GLY A 157 -1.09 13.73 -16.92
N GLY A 158 -1.84 13.34 -15.88
CA GLY A 158 -3.13 13.92 -15.50
C GLY A 158 -3.04 14.75 -14.23
N GLN A 159 -4.09 14.66 -13.41
CA GLN A 159 -4.23 15.44 -12.19
C GLN A 159 -3.50 14.77 -11.02
N LEU A 160 -2.83 15.57 -10.20
CA LEU A 160 -2.55 15.25 -8.81
C LEU A 160 -3.61 15.96 -7.96
N ASN A 161 -4.47 15.20 -7.27
CA ASN A 161 -5.55 15.76 -6.48
C ASN A 161 -5.50 15.24 -5.04
N CYS A 162 -5.19 16.14 -4.12
CA CYS A 162 -5.09 15.89 -2.68
C CYS A 162 -6.18 16.62 -1.88
N LYS A 163 -7.37 16.82 -2.48
CA LYS A 163 -8.46 17.55 -1.83
C LYS A 163 -8.82 16.88 -0.50
N LYS A 164 -8.83 17.69 0.58
CA LYS A 164 -9.08 17.25 1.96
C LYS A 164 -8.13 16.15 2.47
N ALA A 165 -6.94 16.00 1.88
CA ALA A 165 -5.92 15.11 2.42
C ALA A 165 -5.29 15.71 3.69
N THR A 166 -4.98 14.85 4.65
CA THR A 166 -4.24 15.18 5.87
C THR A 166 -2.86 14.53 5.82
N PHE A 167 -1.81 15.34 5.84
CA PHE A 167 -0.42 14.88 5.82
C PHE A 167 0.24 15.15 7.17
N GLU A 168 0.35 14.10 7.99
CA GLU A 168 0.96 14.17 9.31
C GLU A 168 2.25 13.35 9.29
N VAL A 169 3.36 13.97 9.67
CA VAL A 169 4.60 13.25 9.90
C VAL A 169 4.93 13.45 11.36
N ALA A 170 4.80 12.38 12.15
CA ALA A 170 5.28 12.43 13.52
C ALA A 170 6.80 12.67 13.48
N GLU A 171 7.28 13.73 14.13
CA GLU A 171 8.70 13.83 14.43
C GLU A 171 9.11 12.56 15.16
N LYS A 172 10.11 11.85 14.64
CA LYS A 172 10.74 10.79 15.43
C LYS A 172 11.25 11.44 16.69
N ALA A 173 10.61 11.15 17.84
CA ALA A 173 11.23 11.41 19.13
C ALA A 173 12.58 10.67 19.12
N GLU A 174 13.67 11.43 19.09
CA GLU A 174 14.99 10.88 19.36
C GLU A 174 14.92 10.24 20.75
N PRO A 175 15.35 8.98 20.93
CA PRO A 175 15.40 8.42 22.26
C PRO A 175 16.33 9.30 23.09
N GLU A 176 15.79 9.97 24.12
CA GLU A 176 16.57 10.74 25.06
C GLU A 176 17.74 9.86 25.54
N ALA A 177 18.96 10.34 25.29
CA ALA A 177 20.15 9.69 25.79
C ALA A 177 20.01 9.55 27.31
N SER A 178 19.92 8.31 27.78
CA SER A 178 19.89 8.01 29.22
C SER A 178 21.06 8.71 29.89
N GLU A 179 20.79 9.63 30.79
CA GLU A 179 21.80 10.34 31.58
C GLU A 179 22.73 9.32 32.26
N ILE A 180 23.97 9.26 31.79
CA ILE A 180 25.04 8.56 32.50
C ILE A 180 25.34 9.40 33.74
N SER A 181 24.72 9.02 34.87
CA SER A 181 25.04 9.56 36.19
C SER A 181 26.54 9.39 36.48
N PRO A 182 27.30 10.46 36.77
CA PRO A 182 28.70 10.32 37.18
C PRO A 182 28.76 9.59 38.53
N SER A 183 29.39 8.42 38.54
CA SER A 183 29.64 7.67 39.76
C SER A 183 30.51 8.50 40.72
N LYS A 184 30.07 8.55 41.97
CA LYS A 184 30.71 9.29 43.07
C LYS A 184 32.20 8.91 43.17
N ARG A 185 33.07 9.92 43.11
CA ARG A 185 34.44 9.83 43.64
C ARG A 185 34.34 9.40 45.11
N LYS A 186 34.71 8.15 45.41
CA LYS A 186 35.17 7.80 46.75
C LYS A 186 36.67 8.03 46.77
N GLY A 187 37.06 9.13 47.42
CA GLY A 187 38.41 9.24 47.94
C GLY A 187 38.61 8.18 49.01
N GLN A 188 39.76 7.53 49.00
CA GLN A 188 40.35 6.91 50.18
C GLN A 188 41.85 6.72 49.96
N MET A 189 42.59 7.51 50.76
CA MET A 189 43.96 7.38 51.26
C MET A 189 45.13 7.40 50.27
#